data_AF-A0A7R8YPL3-F1
#
_entry.id   AF-A0A7R8YPL3-F1
#
_cell.length_a   1.000
_cell.length_b   1.000
_cell.length_c   1.000
_cell.angle_alpha   90.00
_cell.angle_beta   90.00
_cell.angle_gamma   90.00
#
_symmetry.space_group_name_H-M   'P 1'
#
loop_
_entity.id
_entity.type
_entity.pdbx_description
1 polymer ?
#
loop_
_entity_poly.entity_id
_entity_poly.type
_entity_poly.pdbx_seq_one_letter_code
_entity_poly.pdbx_strand_id
1 'polypeptide(L)'
;MYKAIITFSLLAVFLTPRPCQAAPITCVGLPDGKTFANPDTDKEFYICIGGIPVSQKCKDGLVFVPANGFCVKGQGGVVTPPPVAPNVCLNQANGMLFPQPGSSTGYIMCENNQMLYKDCDKNWVFDQFYGVCVSKGSCSA
;
A
#
# COMPACT_ATOMS: atom_id res chain seq x y z
N MET A 1 -11.64 19.29 25.65
CA MET A 1 -12.59 18.77 26.66
C MET A 1 -13.52 17.78 25.98
N TYR A 2 -13.25 16.48 26.13
CA TYR A 2 -14.26 15.43 25.99
C TYR A 2 -13.90 14.38 27.04
N LYS A 3 -14.80 14.17 28.00
CA LYS A 3 -14.71 13.13 29.04
C LYS A 3 -15.38 11.89 28.47
N ALA A 4 -14.64 10.80 28.31
CA ALA A 4 -15.22 9.47 28.09
C ALA A 4 -14.98 8.64 29.36
N ILE A 5 -16.06 8.43 30.10
CA ILE A 5 -16.13 7.60 31.31
C ILE A 5 -16.14 6.15 30.83
N ILE A 6 -15.08 5.38 31.11
CA ILE A 6 -15.09 3.93 30.88
C ILE A 6 -15.26 3.26 32.23
N THR A 7 -16.49 2.80 32.47
CA THR A 7 -16.88 1.99 33.62
C THR A 7 -16.14 0.65 33.61
N PHE A 8 -15.51 0.33 34.74
CA PHE A 8 -14.83 -0.93 35.01
C PHE A 8 -15.76 -2.13 34.72
N SER A 9 -15.43 -2.93 33.70
CA SER A 9 -15.97 -4.27 33.48
C SER A 9 -14.79 -5.17 33.11
N LEU A 10 -14.65 -6.30 33.79
CA LEU A 10 -13.52 -7.25 33.76
C LEU A 10 -13.35 -8.02 32.43
N LEU A 11 -13.74 -7.42 31.31
CA LEU A 11 -13.30 -7.78 29.97
C LEU A 11 -12.58 -6.55 29.44
N ALA A 12 -11.29 -6.44 29.76
CA ALA A 12 -10.41 -5.48 29.12
C ALA A 12 -10.28 -5.86 27.65
N VAL A 13 -11.28 -5.49 26.83
CA VAL A 13 -11.03 -5.18 25.42
C VAL A 13 -10.20 -3.92 25.46
N PHE A 14 -8.90 -4.11 25.68
CA PHE A 14 -7.92 -3.10 25.40
C PHE A 14 -8.21 -2.65 23.97
N LEU A 15 -8.70 -1.42 23.83
CA LEU A 15 -8.64 -0.68 22.58
C LEU A 15 -7.17 -0.36 22.29
N THR A 16 -6.30 -1.38 22.31
CA THR A 16 -4.97 -1.26 21.75
C THR A 16 -5.18 -1.07 20.26
N PRO A 17 -4.63 0.00 19.65
CA PRO A 17 -4.52 0.00 18.21
C PRO A 17 -3.82 -1.30 17.83
N ARG A 18 -4.48 -2.10 16.98
CA ARG A 18 -3.82 -3.25 16.35
C ARG A 18 -2.50 -2.69 15.78
N PRO A 19 -1.33 -3.24 16.13
CA PRO A 19 -0.14 -2.89 15.38
C PRO A 19 -0.48 -3.17 13.92
N CYS A 20 -0.30 -2.18 13.05
CA CYS A 20 -0.30 -2.39 11.61
C CYS A 20 0.96 -3.22 11.31
N GLN A 21 0.94 -4.49 11.69
CA GLN A 21 1.84 -5.48 11.15
C GLN A 21 1.44 -5.54 9.68
N ALA A 22 2.22 -4.90 8.80
CA ALA A 22 2.38 -5.46 7.47
C ALA A 22 2.65 -6.95 7.72
N ALA A 23 1.72 -7.80 7.30
CA ALA A 23 1.82 -9.22 7.60
C ALA A 23 3.23 -9.68 7.17
N PRO A 24 3.97 -10.39 8.04
CA PRO A 24 5.32 -10.80 7.70
C PRO A 24 5.26 -11.58 6.39
N ILE A 25 6.05 -11.15 5.41
CA ILE A 25 6.12 -11.83 4.11
C ILE A 25 6.65 -13.24 4.37
N THR A 26 5.83 -14.25 4.07
CA THR A 26 6.17 -15.65 4.22
C THR A 26 6.12 -16.36 2.88
N CYS A 27 7.12 -17.21 2.64
CA CYS A 27 7.24 -18.05 1.46
C CYS A 27 6.92 -19.53 1.75
N VAL A 28 6.52 -19.86 2.97
CA VAL A 28 6.19 -21.24 3.35
C VAL A 28 5.00 -21.75 2.53
N GLY A 29 5.19 -22.84 1.80
CA GLY A 29 4.17 -23.45 0.94
C GLY A 29 3.90 -22.72 -0.37
N LEU A 30 4.69 -21.70 -0.70
CA LEU A 30 4.60 -20.97 -1.97
C LEU A 30 5.63 -21.51 -2.97
N PRO A 31 5.29 -21.50 -4.28
CA PRO A 31 6.26 -21.88 -5.31
C PRO A 31 7.37 -20.84 -5.42
N ASP A 32 8.54 -21.30 -5.83
CA ASP A 32 9.65 -20.42 -6.20
C ASP A 32 9.22 -19.43 -7.29
N GLY A 33 9.71 -18.20 -7.20
CA GLY A 33 9.36 -17.13 -8.11
C GLY A 33 8.12 -16.31 -7.72
N LYS A 34 7.36 -16.71 -6.67
CA LYS A 34 6.29 -15.86 -6.15
C LYS A 34 6.86 -14.56 -5.58
N THR A 35 6.34 -13.42 -6.02
CA THR A 35 6.85 -12.10 -5.64
C THR A 35 5.91 -11.31 -4.74
N PHE A 36 6.47 -10.47 -3.88
CA PHE A 36 5.75 -9.59 -2.95
C PHE A 36 6.34 -8.17 -2.95
N ALA A 37 5.49 -7.18 -2.70
CA ALA A 37 5.93 -5.80 -2.54
C ALA A 37 6.82 -5.65 -1.30
N ASN A 38 7.87 -4.83 -1.38
CA ASN A 38 8.48 -4.31 -0.17
C ASN A 38 7.57 -3.19 0.39
N PRO A 39 7.19 -3.24 1.68
CA PRO A 39 6.30 -2.25 2.28
C PRO A 39 6.92 -0.85 2.39
N ASP A 40 8.26 -0.75 2.42
CA ASP A 40 8.97 0.50 2.68
C ASP A 40 9.33 1.24 1.37
N THR A 41 9.58 0.50 0.30
CA THR A 41 10.08 1.03 -0.97
C THR A 41 9.55 0.27 -2.17
N ASP A 42 9.22 1.00 -3.24
CA ASP A 42 8.84 0.44 -4.54
C ASP A 42 10.07 0.05 -5.38
N LYS A 43 11.27 0.38 -4.93
CA LYS A 43 12.53 0.02 -5.61
C LYS A 43 13.05 -1.36 -5.22
N GLU A 44 12.39 -2.02 -4.27
CA GLU A 44 12.71 -3.37 -3.83
C GLU A 44 11.45 -4.22 -3.79
N PHE A 45 11.65 -5.54 -3.88
CA PHE A 45 10.59 -6.54 -3.78
C PHE A 45 11.16 -7.82 -3.18
N TYR A 46 10.30 -8.72 -2.75
CA TYR A 46 10.70 -10.04 -2.29
C TYR A 46 10.32 -11.10 -3.32
N ILE A 47 11.20 -12.07 -3.55
CA ILE A 47 10.95 -13.26 -4.35
C ILE A 47 11.16 -14.51 -3.48
N CYS A 48 10.26 -15.48 -3.59
CA CYS A 48 10.41 -16.75 -2.90
C CYS A 48 11.43 -17.65 -3.60
N ILE A 49 12.40 -18.14 -2.84
CA ILE A 49 13.39 -19.13 -3.29
C ILE A 49 13.58 -20.14 -2.17
N GLY A 50 13.25 -21.41 -2.41
CA GLY A 50 13.36 -22.48 -1.42
C GLY A 50 12.53 -22.24 -0.17
N GLY A 51 11.37 -21.59 -0.30
CA GLY A 51 10.51 -21.23 0.83
C GLY A 51 11.00 -20.04 1.67
N ILE A 52 12.03 -19.32 1.22
CA ILE A 52 12.60 -18.14 1.89
C ILE A 52 12.31 -16.89 1.05
N PRO A 53 11.83 -15.78 1.66
CA PRO A 53 11.70 -14.50 0.97
C PRO A 53 13.08 -13.86 0.81
N VAL A 54 13.49 -13.61 -0.43
CA VAL A 54 14.76 -12.96 -0.78
C VAL A 54 14.47 -11.56 -1.31
N SER A 55 15.03 -10.53 -0.67
CA SER A 55 14.90 -9.14 -1.16
C SER A 55 15.70 -8.95 -2.47
N GLN A 56 15.10 -8.23 -3.41
CA GLN A 56 15.66 -7.92 -4.73
C GLN A 56 15.45 -6.44 -5.03
N LYS A 57 16.47 -5.79 -5.59
CA LYS A 57 16.40 -4.41 -6.07
C LYS A 57 15.97 -4.37 -7.53
N CYS A 58 15.05 -3.47 -7.85
CA CYS A 58 14.80 -3.08 -9.22
C CYS A 58 16.02 -2.34 -9.79
N LYS A 59 16.23 -2.44 -11.11
CA LYS A 59 17.24 -1.62 -11.79
C LYS A 59 16.91 -0.14 -11.67
N ASP A 60 17.92 0.72 -11.82
CA ASP A 60 17.74 2.17 -11.73
C ASP A 60 16.64 2.68 -12.66
N GLY A 61 15.76 3.52 -12.11
CA GLY A 61 14.60 4.03 -12.83
C GLY A 61 13.46 3.02 -13.02
N LEU A 62 13.52 1.85 -12.38
CA LEU A 62 12.41 0.88 -12.32
C LEU A 62 11.82 0.80 -10.90
N VAL A 63 10.54 0.44 -10.82
CA VAL A 63 9.77 0.19 -9.59
C VAL A 63 9.00 -1.13 -9.71
N PHE A 64 8.84 -1.85 -8.61
CA PHE A 64 8.12 -3.11 -8.55
C PHE A 64 6.61 -2.89 -8.55
N VAL A 65 5.91 -3.61 -9.43
CA VAL A 65 4.43 -3.60 -9.48
C VAL A 65 3.91 -4.97 -9.05
N PRO A 66 3.27 -5.08 -7.86
CA PRO A 66 2.80 -6.37 -7.34
C PRO A 66 1.77 -7.05 -8.24
N ALA A 67 0.95 -6.28 -8.94
CA ALA A 67 -0.05 -6.79 -9.89
C ALA A 67 0.59 -7.54 -11.07
N ASN A 68 1.81 -7.15 -11.44
CA ASN A 68 2.54 -7.72 -12.57
C ASN A 68 3.59 -8.74 -12.10
N GLY A 69 4.08 -8.58 -10.86
CA GLY A 69 5.12 -9.42 -10.28
C GLY A 69 6.55 -9.09 -10.76
N PHE A 70 6.76 -7.95 -11.40
CA PHE A 70 8.09 -7.54 -11.90
C PHE A 70 8.30 -6.02 -11.84
N CYS A 71 9.57 -5.62 -11.96
CA CYS A 71 9.97 -4.22 -12.04
C CYS A 71 9.61 -3.64 -13.41
N VAL A 72 8.87 -2.54 -13.41
CA VAL A 72 8.54 -1.75 -14.61
C VAL A 72 9.22 -0.39 -14.52
N LYS A 73 9.29 0.35 -15.63
CA LYS A 73 9.85 1.70 -15.60
C LYS A 73 9.08 2.55 -14.60
N GLY A 74 9.79 2.99 -13.56
CA GLY A 74 9.28 3.91 -12.56
C GLY A 74 8.87 5.17 -13.30
N GLN A 75 7.58 5.49 -13.20
CA GLN A 75 7.09 6.78 -13.66
C GLN A 75 7.62 7.81 -12.66
N GLY A 76 8.87 8.25 -12.86
CA GLY A 76 9.47 9.31 -12.08
C GLY A 76 8.65 10.57 -12.24
N GLY A 77 7.71 10.83 -11.32
CA GLY A 77 6.92 12.05 -11.25
C GLY A 77 6.10 12.40 -12.50
N VAL A 78 5.89 11.47 -13.44
CA VAL A 78 5.10 11.72 -14.65
C VAL A 78 3.80 10.93 -14.55
N VAL A 79 2.74 11.69 -14.21
CA VAL A 79 1.33 11.40 -14.47
C VAL A 79 1.11 11.12 -15.96
N THR A 80 1.46 9.93 -16.42
CA THR A 80 0.90 9.39 -17.67
C THR A 80 0.24 8.08 -17.30
N PRO A 81 -1.09 7.96 -17.43
CA PRO A 81 -1.78 6.74 -17.07
C PRO A 81 -1.08 5.55 -17.75
N PRO A 82 -0.85 4.43 -17.03
CA PRO A 82 -0.53 3.16 -17.68
C PRO A 82 -1.53 2.93 -18.81
N PRO A 83 -1.15 2.26 -19.91
CA PRO A 83 -2.02 2.04 -21.07
C PRO A 83 -3.39 1.52 -20.58
N VAL A 84 -4.34 2.44 -20.54
CA VAL A 84 -5.72 2.34 -20.04
C VAL A 84 -5.90 1.32 -18.91
N ALA A 85 -5.46 1.65 -17.68
CA ALA A 85 -6.08 1.03 -16.52
C ALA A 85 -7.60 1.30 -16.59
N PRO A 86 -8.48 0.30 -16.35
CA PRO A 86 -9.92 0.54 -16.31
C PRO A 86 -10.22 1.70 -15.37
N ASN A 87 -11.10 2.62 -15.76
CA ASN A 87 -11.46 3.74 -14.90
C ASN A 87 -12.15 3.22 -13.63
N VAL A 88 -11.38 3.12 -12.54
CA VAL A 88 -11.87 2.64 -11.25
C VAL A 88 -12.94 3.54 -10.65
N CYS A 89 -13.01 4.81 -11.10
CA CYS A 89 -13.99 5.79 -10.64
C CYS A 89 -15.34 5.72 -11.37
N LEU A 90 -15.49 4.85 -12.37
CA LEU A 90 -16.77 4.67 -13.04
C LEU A 90 -17.82 4.14 -12.04
N ASN A 91 -18.93 4.88 -11.89
CA ASN A 91 -20.01 4.58 -10.94
C ASN A 91 -19.56 4.55 -9.47
N GLN A 92 -18.47 5.25 -9.14
CA GLN A 92 -18.05 5.47 -7.76
C GLN A 92 -18.56 6.82 -7.25
N ALA A 93 -18.75 6.92 -5.93
CA ALA A 93 -19.06 8.19 -5.30
C ALA A 93 -17.87 9.15 -5.37
N ASN A 94 -18.15 10.45 -5.45
CA ASN A 94 -17.13 11.48 -5.32
C ASN A 94 -16.43 11.36 -3.95
N GLY A 95 -15.10 11.45 -3.95
CA GLY A 95 -14.25 11.29 -2.77
C GLY A 95 -13.79 9.86 -2.49
N MET A 96 -14.25 8.85 -3.25
CA MET A 96 -13.75 7.48 -3.12
C MET A 96 -12.26 7.42 -3.49
N LEU A 97 -11.47 6.72 -2.68
CA LEU A 97 -10.02 6.60 -2.86
C LEU A 97 -9.62 5.16 -3.22
N PHE A 98 -8.76 5.00 -4.22
CA PHE A 98 -8.22 3.72 -4.67
C PHE A 98 -6.69 3.74 -4.69
N PRO A 99 -6.00 2.60 -4.53
CA PRO A 99 -4.55 2.56 -4.64
C PRO A 99 -4.11 2.89 -6.08
N GLN A 100 -3.06 3.69 -6.22
CA GLN A 100 -2.44 3.93 -7.52
C GLN A 100 -1.54 2.73 -7.89
N PRO A 101 -1.73 2.12 -9.07
CA PRO A 101 -0.85 1.05 -9.53
C PRO A 101 0.61 1.51 -9.59
N GLY A 102 1.50 0.77 -8.93
CA GLY A 102 2.94 1.05 -8.94
C GLY A 102 3.40 2.22 -8.07
N SER A 103 2.57 2.70 -7.14
CA SER A 103 2.99 3.68 -6.14
C SER A 103 2.49 3.26 -4.75
N SER A 104 3.40 3.21 -3.77
CA SER A 104 3.03 2.97 -2.35
C SER A 104 2.53 4.23 -1.65
N THR A 105 2.78 5.40 -2.23
CA THR A 105 2.34 6.71 -1.71
C THR A 105 1.20 7.29 -2.53
N GLY A 106 1.00 6.81 -3.75
CA GLY A 106 0.02 7.32 -4.69
C GLY A 106 -1.36 6.69 -4.49
N TYR A 107 -2.39 7.50 -4.67
CA TYR A 107 -3.78 7.08 -4.66
C TYR A 107 -4.60 7.83 -5.71
N ILE A 108 -5.72 7.26 -6.09
CA ILE A 108 -6.67 7.79 -7.06
C ILE A 108 -7.89 8.28 -6.28
N MET A 109 -8.18 9.58 -6.35
CA MET A 109 -9.39 10.17 -5.81
C MET A 109 -10.43 10.32 -6.92
N CYS A 110 -11.64 9.84 -6.68
CA CYS A 110 -12.73 9.94 -7.65
C CYS A 110 -13.44 11.28 -7.54
N GLU A 111 -13.54 12.00 -8.66
CA GLU A 111 -14.33 13.22 -8.76
C GLU A 111 -15.06 13.24 -10.10
N ASN A 112 -16.39 13.27 -10.07
CA ASN A 112 -17.26 13.27 -11.26
C ASN A 112 -16.97 12.12 -12.23
N ASN A 113 -16.80 10.89 -11.71
CA ASN A 113 -16.37 9.69 -12.45
C ASN A 113 -14.98 9.81 -13.10
N GLN A 114 -14.15 10.78 -12.72
CA GLN A 114 -12.78 10.94 -13.21
C GLN A 114 -11.77 10.51 -12.14
N MET A 115 -10.65 9.94 -12.61
CA MET A 115 -9.52 9.56 -11.77
C MET A 115 -8.61 10.77 -11.55
N LEU A 116 -8.47 11.21 -10.30
CA LEU A 116 -7.49 12.22 -9.90
C LEU A 116 -6.35 11.54 -9.16
N TYR A 117 -5.16 11.52 -9.75
CA TYR A 117 -3.96 11.01 -9.11
C TYR A 117 -3.48 11.99 -8.05
N LYS A 118 -3.22 11.47 -6.85
CA LYS A 118 -2.74 12.19 -5.68
C LYS A 118 -1.66 11.37 -5.01
N ASP A 119 -0.80 12.04 -4.24
CA ASP A 119 0.22 11.39 -3.43
C ASP A 119 0.00 11.74 -1.96
N CYS A 120 0.33 10.79 -1.09
CA CYS A 120 0.50 11.04 0.32
C CYS A 120 1.72 11.94 0.57
N ASP A 121 1.70 12.66 1.69
CA ASP A 121 2.83 13.48 2.11
C ASP A 121 4.12 12.66 2.30
N LYS A 122 5.26 13.36 2.34
CA LYS A 122 6.56 12.74 2.59
C LYS A 122 6.51 11.91 3.87
N ASN A 123 6.97 10.65 3.79
CA ASN A 123 6.90 9.65 4.87
C ASN A 123 5.48 9.13 5.16
N TRP A 124 4.58 9.11 4.18
CA TRP A 124 3.27 8.47 4.30
C TRP A 124 3.05 7.47 3.16
N VAL A 125 2.29 6.40 3.42
CA VAL A 125 1.85 5.39 2.44
C VAL A 125 0.33 5.36 2.40
N PHE A 126 -0.25 5.06 1.24
CA PHE A 126 -1.69 4.94 1.12
C PHE A 126 -2.15 3.55 1.58
N ASP A 127 -3.01 3.50 2.59
CA ASP A 127 -3.65 2.28 3.04
C ASP A 127 -5.00 2.11 2.33
N GLN A 128 -5.11 1.09 1.48
CA GLN A 128 -6.33 0.82 0.71
C GLN A 128 -7.50 0.26 1.54
N PHE A 129 -7.22 -0.34 2.70
CA PHE A 129 -8.27 -0.91 3.56
C PHE A 129 -8.97 0.20 4.33
N TYR A 130 -8.21 1.20 4.77
CA TYR A 130 -8.74 2.36 5.47
C TYR A 130 -9.06 3.53 4.55
N GLY A 131 -8.53 3.55 3.33
CA GLY A 131 -8.70 4.64 2.38
C GLY A 131 -8.06 5.93 2.86
N VAL A 132 -6.89 5.86 3.52
CA VAL A 132 -6.20 7.02 4.10
C VAL A 132 -4.69 6.88 3.95
N CYS A 133 -3.99 8.03 3.94
CA CYS A 133 -2.55 8.04 4.10
C CYS A 133 -2.19 7.71 5.56
N VAL A 134 -1.22 6.82 5.76
CA VAL A 134 -0.67 6.46 7.07
C VAL A 134 0.85 6.63 7.12
N SER A 135 1.38 6.85 8.32
CA SER A 135 2.81 6.86 8.68
C SER A 135 3.72 5.85 8.00
N LYS A 136 4.68 6.21 7.15
CA LYS A 136 5.93 5.41 7.00
C LYS A 136 6.64 5.46 8.36
N GLY A 137 6.40 4.46 9.19
CA GLY A 137 6.93 4.40 10.56
C GLY A 137 5.94 4.72 11.68
N SER A 138 4.63 4.88 11.41
CA SER A 138 3.62 4.89 12.48
C SER A 138 3.20 3.48 12.92
N CYS A 139 4.20 2.71 13.31
CA CYS A 139 4.12 1.96 14.56
C CYS A 139 5.26 2.52 15.40
N SER A 140 4.99 3.60 16.14
CA SER A 140 5.94 4.12 17.11
C SER A 140 6.13 3.08 18.22
N ALA A 141 7.40 2.87 18.56
CA ALA A 141 7.91 1.87 19.50
C ALA A 141 7.20 1.82 20.85
#